data_AF-A0A354YFB2-F1
#
_entry.id   AF-A0A354YFB2-F1
#
_cell.length_a   1.000
_cell.length_b   1.000
_cell.length_c   1.000
_cell.angle_alpha   90.00
_cell.angle_beta   90.00
_cell.angle_gamma   90.00
#
_symmetry.space_group_name_H-M   'P 1'
#
loop_
_entity.id
_entity.type
_entity.pdbx_description
1 polymer ?
#
loop_
_entity_poly.entity_id
_entity_poly.type
_entity_poly.pdbx_seq_one_letter_code
_entity_poly.pdbx_strand_id
1 'polypeptide(L)'
;MSAESHMLSSTRPALRAAVAATLGNIGLGLLVWIGISTALLQTRGNDFMSLRPLQNSALLLGLALVAGFSAWLLLARDTGGTRARPRALASLGFTLLADVALLWLLAQKGSAPGMVAVVGAVLCIAALATLCLSSIALETASAQLLVPAQLALALQGGSVLFFALMSSRWPGQMESSGASSSLLMLSAIAAALMLALWLTGGGMLPWRARRERWIGLALLLGVPLLLYAWLMLLPAHQRVAWWLAMAAVAAAQVLDRGQRLSRP
;
A
#
# COMPACT_ATOMS: atom_id res chain seq x y z
N MET A 1 -40.17 10.41 0.02
CA MET A 1 -39.35 9.92 -1.12
C MET A 1 -38.21 10.86 -1.58
N SER A 2 -37.93 12.01 -0.94
CA SER A 2 -36.87 12.93 -1.40
C SER A 2 -35.59 12.98 -0.53
N ALA A 3 -35.57 12.29 0.62
CA ALA A 3 -34.40 12.23 1.50
C ALA A 3 -33.42 11.09 1.15
N GLU A 4 -33.92 9.93 0.71
CA GLU A 4 -33.08 8.78 0.33
C GLU A 4 -32.31 9.03 -0.98
N SER A 5 -32.87 9.80 -1.92
CA SER A 5 -32.20 10.14 -3.17
C SER A 5 -31.02 11.11 -2.97
N HIS A 6 -31.09 12.00 -1.98
CA HIS A 6 -29.98 12.87 -1.59
C HIS A 6 -28.90 12.12 -0.76
N MET A 7 -29.28 11.10 0.01
CA MET A 7 -28.31 10.29 0.78
C MET A 7 -27.52 9.32 -0.11
N LEU A 8 -28.12 8.81 -1.19
CA LEU A 8 -27.46 7.92 -2.15
C LEU A 8 -26.53 8.66 -3.13
N SER A 9 -26.71 9.98 -3.31
CA SER A 9 -25.85 10.78 -4.20
C SER A 9 -24.54 11.23 -3.54
N SER A 10 -24.53 11.44 -2.21
CA SER A 10 -23.34 11.89 -1.47
C SER A 10 -22.32 10.78 -1.14
N THR A 11 -22.74 9.51 -1.15
CA THR A 11 -21.89 8.36 -0.75
C THR A 11 -20.92 7.91 -1.84
N ARG A 12 -21.26 8.10 -3.12
CA ARG A 12 -20.43 7.72 -4.27
C ARG A 12 -19.09 8.47 -4.39
N PRO A 13 -19.01 9.80 -4.20
CA PRO A 13 -17.74 10.52 -4.28
C PRO A 13 -16.77 10.13 -3.16
N ALA A 14 -17.25 9.93 -1.94
CA ALA A 14 -16.41 9.52 -0.80
C ALA A 14 -15.79 8.14 -0.99
N LEU A 15 -16.57 7.16 -1.49
CA LEU A 15 -16.06 5.83 -1.79
C LEU A 15 -15.00 5.85 -2.90
N ARG A 16 -15.23 6.62 -3.98
CA ARG A 16 -14.24 6.77 -5.08
C ARG A 16 -12.94 7.38 -4.58
N ALA A 17 -13.03 8.40 -3.73
CA ALA A 17 -11.86 9.01 -3.09
C ALA A 17 -11.12 8.01 -2.19
N ALA A 18 -11.83 7.25 -1.37
CA ALA A 18 -11.23 6.20 -0.52
C ALA A 18 -10.51 5.14 -1.36
N VAL A 19 -11.12 4.66 -2.45
CA VAL A 19 -10.52 3.68 -3.36
C VAL A 19 -9.28 4.24 -4.04
N ALA A 20 -9.37 5.43 -4.63
CA ALA A 20 -8.23 6.05 -5.32
C ALA A 20 -7.05 6.28 -4.36
N ALA A 21 -7.33 6.78 -3.16
CA ALA A 21 -6.31 6.97 -2.13
C ALA A 21 -5.67 5.64 -1.72
N THR A 22 -6.48 4.60 -1.50
CA THR A 22 -5.99 3.28 -1.09
C THR A 22 -5.12 2.65 -2.16
N LEU A 23 -5.53 2.72 -3.43
CA LEU A 23 -4.73 2.25 -4.56
C LEU A 23 -3.40 3.02 -4.65
N GLY A 24 -3.40 4.33 -4.42
CA GLY A 24 -2.19 5.14 -4.33
C GLY A 24 -1.23 4.71 -3.23
N ASN A 25 -1.75 4.49 -2.02
CA ASN A 25 -0.94 4.01 -0.89
C ASN A 25 -0.35 2.63 -1.15
N ILE A 26 -1.15 1.71 -1.70
CA ILE A 26 -0.68 0.37 -2.09
C ILE A 26 0.41 0.49 -3.16
N GLY A 27 0.23 1.35 -4.15
CA GLY A 27 1.22 1.62 -5.20
C GLY A 27 2.53 2.16 -4.63
N LEU A 28 2.48 3.16 -3.74
CA LEU A 28 3.66 3.69 -3.07
C LEU A 28 4.35 2.63 -2.20
N GLY A 29 3.58 1.84 -1.44
CA GLY A 29 4.12 0.72 -0.68
C GLY A 29 4.79 -0.32 -1.57
N LEU A 30 4.20 -0.63 -2.73
CA LEU A 30 4.78 -1.53 -3.72
C LEU A 30 6.13 -0.99 -4.22
N LEU A 31 6.21 0.30 -4.56
CA LEU A 31 7.47 0.94 -4.97
C LEU A 31 8.54 0.90 -3.88
N VAL A 32 8.17 1.04 -2.60
CA VAL A 32 9.10 0.85 -1.46
C VAL A 32 9.67 -0.57 -1.48
N TRP A 33 8.83 -1.59 -1.56
CA TRP A 33 9.29 -2.98 -1.56
C TRP A 33 10.12 -3.34 -2.79
N ILE A 34 9.79 -2.79 -3.97
CA ILE A 34 10.61 -2.97 -5.16
C ILE A 34 11.95 -2.24 -5.01
N GLY A 35 11.96 -1.02 -4.47
CA GLY A 35 13.17 -0.24 -4.22
C GLY A 35 14.12 -0.97 -3.27
N ILE A 36 13.60 -1.48 -2.15
CA ILE A 36 14.34 -2.32 -1.19
C ILE A 36 14.87 -3.59 -1.87
N SER A 37 14.00 -4.32 -2.56
CA SER A 37 14.38 -5.56 -3.25
C SER A 37 15.47 -5.28 -4.28
N THR A 38 15.35 -4.19 -5.04
CA THR A 38 16.34 -3.82 -6.06
C THR A 38 17.66 -3.41 -5.43
N ALA A 39 17.64 -2.57 -4.39
CA ALA A 39 18.86 -2.13 -3.72
C ALA A 39 19.63 -3.30 -3.08
N LEU A 40 18.92 -4.25 -2.47
CA LEU A 40 19.53 -5.38 -1.78
C LEU A 40 19.98 -6.49 -2.73
N LEU A 41 19.20 -6.78 -3.79
CA LEU A 41 19.40 -7.98 -4.59
C LEU A 41 20.34 -7.79 -5.78
N GLN A 42 20.65 -6.54 -6.19
CA GLN A 42 21.69 -6.29 -7.22
C GLN A 42 23.10 -6.75 -6.79
N THR A 43 23.29 -7.06 -5.50
CA THR A 43 24.54 -7.65 -4.98
C THR A 43 24.65 -9.16 -5.19
N ARG A 44 23.59 -9.86 -5.62
CA ARG A 44 23.50 -11.34 -5.65
C ARG A 44 23.71 -12.00 -7.03
N GLY A 45 24.18 -11.28 -8.04
CA GLY A 45 24.64 -11.88 -9.31
C GLY A 45 23.55 -12.37 -10.28
N ASN A 46 23.89 -13.34 -11.14
CA ASN A 46 23.13 -13.73 -12.34
C ASN A 46 21.72 -14.30 -12.08
N ASP A 47 21.45 -14.86 -10.90
CA ASP A 47 20.12 -15.36 -10.50
C ASP A 47 19.07 -14.23 -10.46
N PHE A 48 19.52 -12.98 -10.46
CA PHE A 48 18.64 -11.82 -10.51
C PHE A 48 18.06 -11.53 -11.91
N MET A 49 18.67 -12.07 -12.97
CA MET A 49 18.20 -11.85 -14.34
C MET A 49 16.82 -12.46 -14.57
N SER A 50 16.49 -13.59 -13.91
CA SER A 50 15.16 -14.21 -13.99
C SER A 50 14.06 -13.43 -13.29
N LEU A 51 14.41 -12.50 -12.38
CA LEU A 51 13.47 -11.65 -11.66
C LEU A 51 13.16 -10.32 -12.37
N ARG A 52 13.94 -9.92 -13.37
CA ARG A 52 13.73 -8.65 -14.10
C ARG A 52 12.32 -8.49 -14.69
N PRO A 53 11.70 -9.50 -15.32
CA PRO A 53 10.36 -9.34 -15.86
C PRO A 53 9.32 -9.05 -14.77
N LEU A 54 9.50 -9.66 -13.59
CA LEU A 54 8.66 -9.39 -12.43
C LEU A 54 8.87 -7.96 -11.94
N GLN A 55 10.13 -7.53 -11.75
CA GLN A 55 10.44 -6.17 -11.31
C GLN A 55 9.86 -5.12 -12.25
N ASN A 56 10.02 -5.28 -13.56
CA ASN A 56 9.47 -4.35 -14.55
C ASN A 56 7.94 -4.29 -14.48
N SER A 57 7.27 -5.45 -14.37
CA SER A 57 5.81 -5.48 -14.25
C SER A 57 5.31 -4.83 -12.96
N ALA A 58 6.05 -5.01 -11.86
CA ALA A 58 5.70 -4.44 -10.56
C ALA A 58 5.95 -2.92 -10.53
N LEU A 59 7.04 -2.43 -11.15
CA LEU A 59 7.32 -1.00 -11.32
C LEU A 59 6.25 -0.34 -12.18
N LEU A 60 5.90 -0.92 -13.33
CA LEU A 60 4.84 -0.40 -14.19
C LEU A 60 3.48 -0.35 -13.47
N LEU A 61 3.15 -1.37 -12.67
CA LEU A 61 1.92 -1.36 -11.86
C LEU A 61 2.00 -0.29 -10.77
N GLY A 62 3.12 -0.17 -10.07
CA GLY A 62 3.38 0.87 -9.09
C GLY A 62 3.20 2.26 -9.68
N LEU A 63 3.84 2.53 -10.82
CA LEU A 63 3.72 3.76 -11.60
C LEU A 63 2.26 4.06 -11.93
N ALA A 64 1.51 3.09 -12.45
CA ALA A 64 0.11 3.27 -12.83
C ALA A 64 -0.79 3.61 -11.62
N LEU A 65 -0.61 2.90 -10.50
CA LEU A 65 -1.35 3.15 -9.26
C LEU A 65 -1.03 4.52 -8.67
N VAL A 66 0.26 4.90 -8.65
CA VAL A 66 0.72 6.18 -8.14
C VAL A 66 0.28 7.32 -9.05
N ALA A 67 0.36 7.18 -10.38
CA ALA A 67 -0.10 8.18 -11.33
C ALA A 67 -1.62 8.42 -11.24
N GLY A 68 -2.41 7.35 -11.08
CA GLY A 68 -3.85 7.45 -10.82
C GLY A 68 -4.16 8.20 -9.52
N PHE A 69 -3.36 7.96 -8.47
CA PHE A 69 -3.44 8.70 -7.21
C PHE A 69 -3.05 10.17 -7.37
N SER A 70 -2.00 10.48 -8.15
CA SER A 70 -1.60 11.85 -8.49
C SER A 70 -2.74 12.62 -9.13
N ALA A 71 -3.44 12.01 -10.09
CA ALA A 71 -4.58 12.62 -10.75
C ALA A 71 -5.70 12.94 -9.74
N TRP A 72 -6.00 12.01 -8.83
CA TRP A 72 -6.98 12.25 -7.77
C TRP A 72 -6.53 13.35 -6.80
N LEU A 73 -5.27 13.35 -6.37
CA LEU A 73 -4.70 14.37 -5.46
C LEU A 73 -4.71 15.77 -6.08
N LEU A 74 -4.54 15.88 -7.39
CA LEU A 74 -4.65 17.13 -8.13
C LEU A 74 -6.11 17.60 -8.24
N LEU A 75 -7.05 16.67 -8.43
CA LEU A 75 -8.48 16.96 -8.59
C LEU A 75 -9.22 17.20 -7.27
N ALA A 76 -8.69 16.72 -6.14
CA ALA A 76 -9.23 16.98 -4.82
C ALA A 76 -9.11 18.48 -4.48
N ARG A 77 -10.16 19.25 -4.74
CA ARG A 77 -10.27 20.66 -4.32
C ARG A 77 -10.59 20.73 -2.81
N ASP A 78 -9.96 21.68 -2.12
CA ASP A 78 -10.37 22.21 -0.82
C ASP A 78 -10.41 21.29 0.42
N THR A 79 -9.38 20.47 0.65
CA THR A 79 -9.07 20.01 2.02
C THR A 79 -7.97 20.90 2.61
N GLY A 80 -8.26 21.60 3.71
CA GLY A 80 -7.56 22.78 4.25
C GLY A 80 -6.08 22.69 4.64
N GLY A 81 -5.30 21.75 4.11
CA GLY A 81 -3.86 21.58 4.33
C GLY A 81 -2.98 22.27 3.26
N THR A 82 -3.14 23.58 3.06
CA THR A 82 -2.56 24.32 1.90
C THR A 82 -1.02 24.31 1.83
N ARG A 83 -0.31 24.19 2.95
CA ARG A 83 1.18 24.23 2.97
C ARG A 83 1.87 22.87 2.73
N ALA A 84 1.22 21.76 3.07
CA ALA A 84 1.81 20.42 2.90
C ALA A 84 1.58 19.85 1.49
N ARG A 85 0.50 20.27 0.82
CA ARG A 85 0.16 19.86 -0.54
C ARG A 85 1.27 20.07 -1.60
N PRO A 86 1.93 21.24 -1.72
CA PRO A 86 3.00 21.40 -2.70
C PRO A 86 4.20 20.48 -2.41
N ARG A 87 4.50 20.22 -1.12
CA ARG A 87 5.57 19.29 -0.73
C ARG A 87 5.21 17.84 -1.07
N ALA A 88 3.96 17.44 -0.84
CA ALA A 88 3.46 16.13 -1.23
C ALA A 88 3.50 15.93 -2.75
N LEU A 89 3.10 16.94 -3.53
CA LEU A 89 3.19 16.89 -5.00
C LEU A 89 4.63 16.86 -5.51
N ALA A 90 5.54 17.63 -4.90
CA ALA A 90 6.95 17.60 -5.24
C ALA A 90 7.58 16.23 -4.96
N SER A 91 7.28 15.65 -3.78
CA SER A 91 7.70 14.31 -3.39
C SER A 91 7.16 13.23 -4.34
N LEU A 92 5.90 13.36 -4.74
CA LEU A 92 5.23 12.48 -5.70
C LEU A 92 5.89 12.56 -7.07
N GLY A 93 6.18 13.77 -7.56
CA GLY A 93 6.92 13.99 -8.80
C GLY A 93 8.32 13.35 -8.75
N PHE A 94 9.02 13.49 -7.62
CA PHE A 94 10.32 12.87 -7.42
C PHE A 94 10.23 11.34 -7.39
N THR A 95 9.18 10.77 -6.80
CA THR A 95 8.93 9.32 -6.77
C THR A 95 8.69 8.78 -8.17
N LEU A 96 7.84 9.45 -8.96
CA LEU A 96 7.57 9.08 -10.36
C LEU A 96 8.85 9.16 -11.21
N LEU A 97 9.66 10.21 -11.02
CA LEU A 97 10.93 10.36 -11.72
C LEU A 97 11.93 9.27 -11.36
N ALA A 98 12.05 8.91 -10.07
CA ALA A 98 12.91 7.81 -9.63
C ALA A 98 12.45 6.45 -10.18
N ASP A 99 11.14 6.23 -10.26
CA ASP A 99 10.55 5.00 -10.82
C ASP A 99 10.83 4.87 -12.33
N VAL A 100 10.60 5.95 -13.09
CA VAL A 100 10.93 6.01 -14.52
C VAL A 100 12.43 5.84 -14.75
N ALA A 101 13.28 6.48 -13.93
CA ALA A 101 14.73 6.31 -14.01
C ALA A 101 15.14 4.86 -13.76
N LEU A 102 14.52 4.18 -12.79
CA LEU A 102 14.79 2.78 -12.51
C LEU A 102 14.34 1.87 -13.65
N LEU A 103 13.14 2.07 -14.19
CA LEU A 103 12.64 1.36 -15.38
C LEU A 103 13.59 1.53 -16.57
N TRP A 104 14.07 2.75 -16.80
CA TRP A 104 15.01 3.05 -17.88
C TRP A 104 16.35 2.32 -17.70
N LEU A 105 16.90 2.29 -16.48
CA LEU A 105 18.12 1.54 -16.17
C LEU A 105 17.92 0.04 -16.33
N LEU A 106 16.78 -0.51 -15.89
CA LEU A 106 16.49 -1.95 -16.03
C LEU A 106 16.29 -2.38 -17.50
N ALA A 107 15.84 -1.45 -18.36
CA ALA A 107 15.69 -1.68 -19.80
C ALA A 107 17.04 -1.68 -20.55
N GLN A 108 18.07 -1.04 -20.01
CA GLN A 108 19.39 -1.01 -20.62
C GLN A 108 20.14 -2.35 -20.44
N LYS A 109 20.78 -2.80 -21.51
CA LYS A 109 21.73 -3.92 -21.44
C LYS A 109 23.06 -3.41 -20.86
N GLY A 110 23.49 -3.97 -19.74
CA GLY A 110 24.80 -3.68 -19.16
C GLY A 110 24.87 -2.52 -18.16
N SER A 111 23.75 -2.03 -17.62
CA SER A 111 23.80 -1.03 -16.54
C SER A 111 24.59 -1.54 -15.35
N ALA A 112 25.45 -0.67 -14.80
CA ALA A 112 26.24 -0.98 -13.62
C ALA A 112 25.34 -1.35 -12.43
N PRO A 113 25.50 -2.52 -11.79
CA PRO A 113 24.64 -2.96 -10.68
C PRO A 113 24.55 -1.96 -9.53
N GLY A 114 25.66 -1.27 -9.24
CA GLY A 114 25.71 -0.22 -8.22
C GLY A 114 24.81 0.98 -8.52
N MET A 115 24.69 1.38 -9.79
CA MET A 115 23.80 2.48 -10.19
C MET A 115 22.34 2.08 -10.04
N VAL A 116 21.98 0.86 -10.42
CA VAL A 116 20.61 0.32 -10.23
C VAL A 116 20.26 0.25 -8.75
N ALA A 117 21.20 -0.16 -7.90
CA ALA A 117 21.00 -0.21 -6.45
C ALA A 117 20.78 1.19 -5.84
N VAL A 118 21.60 2.18 -6.25
CA VAL A 118 21.44 3.58 -5.81
C VAL A 118 20.09 4.15 -6.22
N VAL A 119 19.68 3.97 -7.48
CA VAL A 119 18.38 4.45 -7.94
C VAL A 119 17.23 3.72 -7.25
N GLY A 120 17.36 2.42 -6.97
CA GLY A 120 16.41 1.66 -6.15
C GLY A 120 16.28 2.21 -4.72
N ALA A 121 17.39 2.60 -4.09
CA ALA A 121 17.38 3.23 -2.77
C ALA A 121 16.74 4.62 -2.80
N VAL A 122 17.04 5.43 -3.84
CA VAL A 122 16.40 6.74 -4.06
C VAL A 122 14.90 6.59 -4.24
N LEU A 123 14.44 5.62 -5.04
CA LEU A 123 13.02 5.32 -5.22
C LEU A 123 12.35 4.96 -3.88
N CYS A 124 12.99 4.11 -3.08
CA CYS A 124 12.49 3.73 -1.75
C CYS A 124 12.31 4.96 -0.84
N ILE A 125 13.35 5.80 -0.73
CA ILE A 125 13.31 7.01 0.10
C ILE A 125 12.24 7.99 -0.41
N ALA A 126 12.15 8.17 -1.73
CA ALA A 126 11.15 9.03 -2.36
C ALA A 126 9.72 8.55 -2.08
N ALA A 127 9.46 7.25 -2.24
CA ALA A 127 8.14 6.67 -1.99
C ALA A 127 7.74 6.78 -0.51
N LEU A 128 8.66 6.55 0.43
CA LEU A 128 8.44 6.77 1.87
C LEU A 128 8.13 8.24 2.19
N ALA A 129 8.92 9.17 1.63
CA ALA A 129 8.68 10.60 1.80
C ALA A 129 7.28 10.99 1.27
N THR A 130 6.88 10.44 0.13
CA THR A 130 5.56 10.68 -0.48
C THR A 130 4.43 10.14 0.38
N LEU A 131 4.57 8.95 0.96
CA LEU A 131 3.60 8.39 1.90
C LEU A 131 3.40 9.31 3.11
N CYS A 132 4.49 9.77 3.72
CA CYS A 132 4.44 10.66 4.87
C CYS A 132 3.80 12.02 4.51
N LEU A 133 4.28 12.67 3.45
CA LEU A 133 3.83 14.01 3.05
C LEU A 133 2.40 14.02 2.53
N SER A 134 1.98 12.99 1.78
CA SER A 134 0.59 12.86 1.33
C SER A 134 -0.37 12.61 2.49
N SER A 135 0.02 11.79 3.48
CA SER A 135 -0.78 11.58 4.69
C SER A 135 -0.97 12.89 5.47
N ILE A 136 0.08 13.70 5.61
CA ILE A 136 0.01 15.01 6.27
C ILE A 136 -0.82 16.02 5.45
N ALA A 137 -0.75 15.96 4.12
CA ALA A 137 -1.46 16.90 3.24
C ALA A 137 -2.96 16.63 3.15
N LEU A 138 -3.37 15.36 3.29
CA LEU A 138 -4.75 14.92 3.10
C LEU A 138 -5.53 14.75 4.40
N GLU A 139 -4.86 14.46 5.52
CA GLU A 139 -5.51 14.17 6.80
C GLU A 139 -5.21 15.29 7.81
N THR A 140 -6.26 15.83 8.44
CA THR A 140 -6.13 16.86 9.48
C THR A 140 -5.35 16.30 10.66
N ALA A 141 -4.30 17.03 11.06
CA ALA A 141 -3.19 16.60 11.92
C ALA A 141 -3.53 16.24 13.40
N SER A 142 -4.77 15.87 13.72
CA SER A 142 -5.21 15.71 15.12
C SER A 142 -4.73 14.41 15.79
N ALA A 143 -4.20 13.43 15.06
CA ALA A 143 -3.76 12.17 15.64
C ALA A 143 -2.27 11.87 15.36
N GLN A 144 -1.45 11.91 16.41
CA GLN A 144 0.00 11.60 16.35
C GLN A 144 0.31 10.22 15.74
N LEU A 145 -0.62 9.26 15.84
CA LEU A 145 -0.47 7.89 15.34
C LEU A 145 -0.94 7.68 13.89
N LEU A 146 -1.47 8.73 13.26
CA LEU A 146 -2.09 8.62 11.94
C LEU A 146 -1.06 8.34 10.84
N VAL A 147 0.05 9.08 10.82
CA VAL A 147 1.12 8.86 9.83
C VAL A 147 1.77 7.48 9.99
N PRO A 148 2.17 7.03 11.21
CA PRO A 148 2.65 5.67 11.40
C PRO A 148 1.65 4.59 10.94
N ALA A 149 0.36 4.75 11.23
CA ALA A 149 -0.67 3.80 10.80
C ALA A 149 -0.83 3.76 9.27
N GLN A 150 -0.88 4.91 8.60
CA GLN A 150 -0.96 4.98 7.14
C GLN A 150 0.28 4.38 6.47
N LEU A 151 1.46 4.61 7.05
CA LEU A 151 2.71 4.02 6.56
C LEU A 151 2.68 2.49 6.69
N ALA A 152 2.28 1.96 7.86
CA ALA A 152 2.17 0.52 8.08
C ALA A 152 1.16 -0.13 7.13
N LEU A 153 0.00 0.50 6.91
CA LEU A 153 -1.01 0.03 5.96
C LEU A 153 -0.49 0.06 4.51
N ALA A 154 0.17 1.14 4.09
CA ALA A 154 0.76 1.23 2.76
C ALA A 154 1.83 0.15 2.53
N LEU A 155 2.73 -0.05 3.50
CA LEU A 155 3.75 -1.09 3.45
C LEU A 155 3.15 -2.50 3.46
N GLN A 156 2.11 -2.74 4.25
CA GLN A 156 1.38 -4.01 4.24
C GLN A 156 0.72 -4.24 2.88
N GLY A 157 -0.07 -3.29 2.38
CA GLY A 157 -0.73 -3.41 1.08
C GLY A 157 0.26 -3.61 -0.08
N GLY A 158 1.36 -2.85 -0.07
CA GLY A 158 2.44 -2.99 -1.04
C GLY A 158 3.14 -4.34 -1.00
N SER A 159 3.45 -4.85 0.20
CA SER A 159 4.09 -6.18 0.35
C SER A 159 3.15 -7.30 -0.11
N VAL A 160 1.87 -7.25 0.27
CA VAL A 160 0.89 -8.27 -0.14
C VAL A 160 0.75 -8.28 -1.66
N LEU A 161 0.66 -7.10 -2.29
CA LEU A 161 0.62 -6.98 -3.75
C LEU A 161 1.89 -7.53 -4.38
N PHE A 162 3.05 -7.19 -3.83
CA PHE A 162 4.34 -7.70 -4.29
C PHE A 162 4.40 -9.23 -4.23
N PHE A 163 3.96 -9.85 -3.13
CA PHE A 163 3.88 -11.31 -3.01
C PHE A 163 2.83 -11.94 -3.91
N ALA A 164 1.70 -11.28 -4.15
CA ALA A 164 0.70 -11.73 -5.13
C ALA A 164 1.25 -11.74 -6.56
N LEU A 165 2.05 -10.73 -6.92
CA LEU A 165 2.76 -10.69 -8.20
C LEU A 165 3.84 -11.79 -8.27
N MET A 166 4.64 -11.97 -7.21
CA MET A 166 5.66 -13.01 -7.15
C MET A 166 5.06 -14.40 -7.30
N SER A 167 4.03 -14.75 -6.53
CA SER A 167 3.36 -16.05 -6.62
C SER A 167 2.68 -16.30 -7.98
N SER A 168 2.39 -15.24 -8.75
CA SER A 168 1.81 -15.36 -10.08
C SER A 168 2.85 -15.62 -11.18
N ARG A 169 4.08 -15.15 -11.00
CA ARG A 169 5.15 -15.23 -12.02
C ARG A 169 6.28 -16.20 -11.66
N TRP A 170 6.40 -16.61 -10.40
CA TRP A 170 7.44 -17.52 -9.94
C TRP A 170 7.14 -18.96 -10.35
N PRO A 171 8.06 -19.67 -11.05
CA PRO A 171 7.81 -21.00 -11.61
C PRO A 171 7.91 -22.16 -10.58
N GLY A 172 7.73 -21.89 -9.29
CA GLY A 172 7.85 -22.91 -8.24
C GLY A 172 7.08 -22.58 -6.96
N GLN A 173 7.19 -23.45 -5.96
CA GLN A 173 6.74 -23.12 -4.61
C GLN A 173 7.71 -22.08 -4.05
N MET A 174 7.22 -20.88 -3.73
CA MET A 174 8.03 -19.93 -2.96
C MET A 174 8.27 -20.54 -1.59
N GLU A 175 9.49 -20.46 -1.06
CA GLU A 175 9.75 -20.83 0.34
C GLU A 175 8.82 -20.00 1.23
N SER A 176 7.75 -20.65 1.69
CA SER A 176 6.59 -19.98 2.26
C SER A 176 6.91 -19.35 3.61
N SER A 177 7.98 -19.79 4.28
CA SER A 177 8.31 -19.39 5.65
C SER A 177 8.68 -17.90 5.77
N GLY A 178 9.51 -17.35 4.87
CA GLY A 178 9.99 -15.96 4.96
C GLY A 178 8.95 -14.90 4.57
N ALA A 179 8.22 -15.12 3.48
CA ALA A 179 7.21 -14.16 3.01
C ALA A 179 5.99 -14.11 3.95
N SER A 180 5.54 -15.27 4.43
CA SER A 180 4.35 -15.37 5.27
C SER A 180 4.59 -14.87 6.70
N SER A 181 5.78 -15.08 7.27
CA SER A 181 6.15 -14.50 8.58
C SER A 181 6.28 -12.97 8.53
N SER A 182 6.89 -12.43 7.47
CA SER A 182 6.96 -10.98 7.24
C SER A 182 5.57 -10.35 7.11
N LEU A 183 4.66 -11.01 6.40
CA LEU A 183 3.26 -10.59 6.27
C LEU A 183 2.57 -10.54 7.64
N LEU A 184 2.69 -11.60 8.44
CA LEU A 184 2.05 -11.66 9.77
C LEU A 184 2.58 -10.56 10.68
N MET A 185 3.89 -10.32 10.68
CA MET A 185 4.49 -9.25 11.47
C MET A 185 3.96 -7.88 11.05
N LEU A 186 3.95 -7.58 9.75
CA LEU A 186 3.40 -6.31 9.24
C LEU A 186 1.90 -6.17 9.51
N SER A 187 1.15 -7.27 9.41
CA SER A 187 -0.29 -7.31 9.71
C SER A 187 -0.56 -7.03 11.19
N ALA A 188 0.25 -7.60 12.09
CA ALA A 188 0.18 -7.34 13.52
C ALA A 188 0.53 -5.89 13.85
N ILE A 189 1.59 -5.34 13.25
CA ILE A 189 2.00 -3.93 13.44
C ILE A 189 0.90 -2.99 12.94
N ALA A 190 0.38 -3.21 11.73
CA ALA A 190 -0.69 -2.40 11.16
C ALA A 190 -1.96 -2.47 12.02
N ALA A 191 -2.37 -3.68 12.45
CA ALA A 191 -3.51 -3.87 13.34
C ALA A 191 -3.32 -3.18 14.70
N ALA A 192 -2.13 -3.27 15.30
CA ALA A 192 -1.83 -2.63 16.58
C ALA A 192 -1.85 -1.10 16.48
N LEU A 193 -1.26 -0.52 15.44
CA LEU A 193 -1.28 0.92 15.20
C LEU A 193 -2.68 1.44 14.93
N MET A 194 -3.47 0.70 14.13
CA MET A 194 -4.87 1.03 13.87
C MET A 194 -5.72 0.94 15.12
N LEU A 195 -5.53 -0.10 15.93
CA LEU A 195 -6.19 -0.27 17.21
C LEU A 195 -5.85 0.90 18.15
N ALA A 196 -4.58 1.25 18.30
CA ALA A 196 -4.13 2.36 19.12
C ALA A 196 -4.73 3.69 18.65
N LEU A 197 -4.73 3.95 17.34
CA LEU A 197 -5.35 5.13 16.73
C LEU A 197 -6.87 5.20 17.01
N TRP A 198 -7.57 4.07 16.96
CA TRP A 198 -9.00 4.03 17.25
C TRP A 198 -9.34 4.18 18.72
N LEU A 199 -8.45 3.72 19.61
CA LEU A 199 -8.57 3.90 21.05
C LEU A 199 -8.40 5.37 21.45
N THR A 200 -7.43 6.08 20.87
CA THR A 200 -7.25 7.53 21.12
C THR A 200 -8.41 8.37 20.56
N GLY A 201 -9.00 7.97 19.43
CA GLY A 201 -10.16 8.61 18.80
C GLY A 201 -11.53 8.15 19.31
N GLY A 202 -11.64 7.68 20.56
CA GLY A 202 -12.91 7.39 21.23
C GLY A 202 -13.27 5.91 21.42
N GLY A 203 -12.33 4.96 21.29
CA GLY A 203 -12.53 3.55 21.69
C GLY A 203 -13.08 2.58 20.63
N MET A 204 -13.21 1.30 20.98
CA MET A 204 -13.80 0.26 20.10
C MET A 204 -15.25 -0.12 20.43
N LEU A 205 -15.79 0.46 21.50
CA LEU A 205 -17.13 0.16 22.01
C LEU A 205 -18.06 1.36 21.82
N PRO A 206 -19.39 1.13 21.71
CA PRO A 206 -20.08 -0.16 21.65
C PRO A 206 -20.03 -0.84 20.27
N TRP A 207 -20.04 -2.19 20.25
CA TRP A 207 -19.81 -3.04 19.07
C TRP A 207 -20.69 -2.70 17.86
N ARG A 208 -22.01 -2.54 18.06
CA ARG A 208 -22.95 -2.28 16.95
C ARG A 208 -22.69 -0.95 16.25
N ALA A 209 -22.28 0.07 16.99
CA ALA A 209 -21.95 1.39 16.44
C ALA A 209 -20.58 1.43 15.74
N ARG A 210 -19.70 0.44 16.00
CA ARG A 210 -18.33 0.40 15.47
C ARG A 210 -18.00 -0.91 14.74
N ARG A 211 -19.02 -1.58 14.20
CA ARG A 211 -18.90 -2.88 13.50
C ARG A 211 -17.82 -2.85 12.42
N GLU A 212 -17.73 -1.74 11.70
CA GLU A 212 -16.76 -1.59 10.61
C GLU A 212 -15.29 -1.58 11.08
N ARG A 213 -14.99 -1.05 12.27
CA ARG A 213 -13.64 -1.12 12.87
C ARG A 213 -13.24 -2.57 13.17
N TRP A 214 -14.19 -3.35 13.70
CA TRP A 214 -13.98 -4.77 13.95
C TRP A 214 -13.82 -5.58 12.67
N ILE A 215 -14.62 -5.28 11.64
CA ILE A 215 -14.43 -5.88 10.31
C ILE A 215 -13.05 -5.50 9.76
N GLY A 216 -12.63 -4.24 9.87
CA GLY A 216 -11.30 -3.79 9.47
C GLY A 216 -10.18 -4.56 10.17
N LEU A 217 -10.26 -4.76 11.48
CA LEU A 217 -9.30 -5.57 12.24
C LEU A 217 -9.30 -7.05 11.81
N ALA A 218 -10.48 -7.63 11.62
CA ALA A 218 -10.59 -9.01 11.16
C ALA A 218 -9.98 -9.19 9.76
N LEU A 219 -10.16 -8.22 8.87
CA LEU A 219 -9.55 -8.22 7.54
C LEU A 219 -8.03 -7.98 7.58
N LEU A 220 -7.54 -7.11 8.48
CA LEU A 220 -6.12 -6.79 8.58
C LEU A 220 -5.28 -7.85 9.27
N LEU A 221 -5.85 -8.59 10.23
CA LEU A 221 -5.11 -9.57 11.03
C LEU A 221 -5.70 -10.98 10.93
N GLY A 222 -7.02 -11.11 11.07
CA GLY A 222 -7.70 -12.41 11.02
C GLY A 222 -7.54 -13.11 9.68
N VAL A 223 -7.76 -12.39 8.57
CA VAL A 223 -7.62 -12.97 7.23
C VAL A 223 -6.16 -13.38 6.93
N PRO A 224 -5.13 -12.54 7.16
CA PRO A 224 -3.75 -12.98 7.01
C PRO A 224 -3.38 -14.20 7.86
N LEU A 225 -3.87 -14.31 9.10
CA LEU A 225 -3.66 -15.50 9.95
C LEU A 225 -4.32 -16.76 9.37
N LEU A 226 -5.56 -16.65 8.90
CA LEU A 226 -6.27 -17.76 8.27
C LEU A 226 -5.58 -18.19 6.96
N LEU A 227 -5.13 -17.23 6.16
CA LEU A 227 -4.39 -17.49 4.93
C LEU A 227 -3.02 -18.10 5.20
N TYR A 228 -2.33 -17.67 6.26
CA TYR A 228 -1.09 -18.32 6.73
C TYR A 228 -1.33 -19.79 7.07
N ALA A 229 -2.36 -20.09 7.87
CA ALA A 229 -2.72 -21.46 8.22
C ALA A 229 -3.10 -22.28 6.97
N TRP A 230 -3.84 -21.69 6.03
CA TRP A 230 -4.16 -22.33 4.76
C TRP A 230 -2.88 -22.64 3.96
N LEU A 231 -1.96 -21.69 3.80
CA LEU A 231 -0.71 -21.91 3.07
C LEU A 231 0.16 -23.02 3.66
N MET A 232 0.13 -23.21 4.98
CA MET A 232 0.81 -24.32 5.66
C MET A 232 0.19 -25.67 5.34
N LEU A 233 -1.13 -25.73 5.17
CA LEU A 233 -1.86 -26.97 4.87
C LEU A 233 -1.89 -27.30 3.36
N LEU A 234 -1.96 -26.28 2.50
CA LEU A 234 -2.16 -26.43 1.05
C LEU A 234 -1.26 -25.47 0.25
N PRO A 235 0.06 -25.70 0.20
CA PRO A 235 1.02 -24.80 -0.44
C PRO A 235 0.77 -24.60 -1.94
N ALA A 236 0.12 -25.55 -2.62
CA ALA A 236 -0.26 -25.45 -4.03
C ALA A 236 -1.21 -24.27 -4.33
N HIS A 237 -1.93 -23.76 -3.34
CA HIS A 237 -2.91 -22.67 -3.50
C HIS A 237 -2.31 -21.27 -3.25
N GLN A 238 -0.98 -21.14 -3.24
CA GLN A 238 -0.29 -19.89 -2.90
C GLN A 238 -0.81 -18.67 -3.67
N ARG A 239 -1.04 -18.82 -4.98
CA ARG A 239 -1.50 -17.72 -5.84
C ARG A 239 -2.86 -17.18 -5.37
N VAL A 240 -3.81 -18.06 -5.11
CA VAL A 240 -5.17 -17.68 -4.68
C VAL A 240 -5.11 -17.02 -3.30
N ALA A 241 -4.34 -17.59 -2.38
CA ALA A 241 -4.19 -17.04 -1.04
C ALA A 241 -3.63 -15.61 -1.04
N TRP A 242 -2.59 -15.32 -1.83
CA TRP A 242 -2.02 -13.97 -1.88
C TRP A 242 -2.96 -12.93 -2.50
N TRP A 243 -3.74 -13.30 -3.52
CA TRP A 243 -4.75 -12.40 -4.09
C TRP A 243 -5.92 -12.17 -3.13
N LEU A 244 -6.34 -13.18 -2.37
CA LEU A 244 -7.33 -13.02 -1.30
C LEU A 244 -6.82 -12.13 -0.18
N ALA A 245 -5.55 -12.28 0.23
CA ALA A 245 -4.91 -11.38 1.20
C ALA A 245 -4.93 -9.94 0.68
N MET A 246 -4.59 -9.74 -0.59
CA MET A 246 -4.57 -8.41 -1.22
C MET A 246 -5.97 -7.77 -1.20
N ALA A 247 -7.00 -8.53 -1.59
CA ALA A 247 -8.37 -8.06 -1.56
C ALA A 247 -8.82 -7.70 -0.14
N ALA A 248 -8.48 -8.51 0.87
CA ALA A 248 -8.83 -8.26 2.26
C ALA A 248 -8.13 -6.99 2.82
N VAL A 249 -6.83 -6.83 2.57
CA VAL A 249 -6.07 -5.65 3.00
C VAL A 249 -6.56 -4.39 2.30
N ALA A 250 -6.82 -4.44 0.98
CA ALA A 250 -7.40 -3.32 0.25
C ALA A 250 -8.79 -2.95 0.79
N ALA A 251 -9.66 -3.93 1.04
CA ALA A 251 -10.98 -3.70 1.61
C ALA A 251 -10.89 -3.05 2.99
N ALA A 252 -9.99 -3.50 3.86
CA ALA A 252 -9.79 -2.89 5.17
C ALA A 252 -9.35 -1.42 5.08
N GLN A 253 -8.42 -1.11 4.17
CA GLN A 253 -7.96 0.26 3.94
C GLN A 253 -9.06 1.16 3.36
N VAL A 254 -9.86 0.65 2.42
CA VAL A 254 -11.02 1.38 1.88
C VAL A 254 -12.07 1.65 2.96
N LEU A 255 -12.37 0.67 3.82
CA LEU A 255 -13.30 0.84 4.93
C LEU A 255 -12.81 1.91 5.91
N ASP A 256 -11.54 1.85 6.33
CA ASP A 256 -10.98 2.83 7.25
C ASP A 256 -10.99 4.25 6.66
N ARG A 257 -10.58 4.41 5.39
CA ARG A 257 -10.63 5.72 4.74
C ARG A 257 -12.04 6.22 4.48
N GLY A 258 -12.97 5.34 4.11
CA GLY A 258 -14.38 5.67 3.95
C GLY A 258 -14.98 6.26 5.23
N GLN A 259 -14.64 5.68 6.39
CA GLN A 259 -15.06 6.22 7.70
C GLN A 259 -14.51 7.61 7.96
N ARG A 260 -13.23 7.83 7.67
CA ARG A 260 -12.58 9.13 7.90
C ARG A 260 -13.18 10.23 7.02
N LEU A 261 -13.47 9.91 5.76
CA LEU A 261 -14.08 10.85 4.81
C LEU A 261 -15.56 11.13 5.10
N SER A 262 -16.25 10.24 5.83
CA SER A 262 -17.68 10.38 6.17
C SER A 262 -17.92 11.12 7.49
N ARG A 263 -16.87 11.39 8.29
CA ARG A 263 -17.00 12.17 9.52
C ARG A 263 -16.92 13.67 9.18
N PRO A 264 -17.95 14.46 9.51
CA PRO A 264 -17.96 15.90 9.29
C PRO A 264 -16.94 16.64 10.17
#